data_AF-C0P2H9-F1
#
_entry.id   AF-C0P2H9-F1
#
_cell.length_a   1.000
_cell.length_b   1.000
_cell.length_c   1.000
_cell.angle_alpha   90.00
_cell.angle_beta   90.00
_cell.angle_gamma   90.00
#
_symmetry.space_group_name_H-M   'P 1'
#
loop_
_entity.id
_entity.type
_entity.pdbx_description
1 polymer ?
#
loop_
_entity_poly.entity_id
_entity_poly.type
_entity_poly.pdbx_seq_one_letter_code
_entity_poly.pdbx_strand_id
1 'polypeptide(L)' 'MYSCQRRQETKNAYGSGLFLNVHELELQAYQSTVRAFHAAGPLTWEQESLLTNLRLSLNISNEEHLLQLRHLLSL' A
#
# COMPACT_ATOMS: atom_id res chain seq x y z
N MET A 1 32.16 -41.66 -9.94
CA MET A 1 32.07 -40.49 -9.03
C MET A 1 30.86 -39.68 -9.47
N TYR A 2 29.71 -39.87 -8.83
CA TYR A 2 28.49 -39.13 -9.19
C TYR A 2 28.63 -37.69 -8.70
N SER A 3 28.67 -36.75 -9.63
CA SER A 3 28.63 -35.33 -9.37
C SER A 3 27.27 -34.97 -8.78
N CYS A 4 27.25 -34.55 -7.52
CA CYS A 4 26.08 -33.93 -6.90
C CYS A 4 25.69 -32.69 -7.69
N GLN A 5 24.62 -32.81 -8.48
CA GLN A 5 23.97 -31.70 -9.15
C GLN A 5 23.44 -30.74 -8.08
N ARG A 6 24.08 -29.56 -7.94
CA ARG A 6 23.54 -28.44 -7.17
C ARG A 6 22.13 -28.15 -7.67
N ARG A 7 21.12 -28.36 -6.82
CA ARG A 7 19.76 -27.85 -7.05
C ARG A 7 19.88 -26.35 -7.28
N GLN A 8 19.65 -25.91 -8.51
CA GLN A 8 19.32 -24.52 -8.80
C GLN A 8 17.91 -24.30 -8.25
N GLU A 9 17.84 -23.66 -7.10
CA GLU A 9 16.62 -23.14 -6.52
C GLU A 9 16.19 -21.96 -7.39
N THR A 10 15.34 -22.24 -8.38
CA THR A 10 14.77 -21.24 -9.27
C THR A 10 13.84 -20.34 -8.45
N LYS A 11 14.35 -19.14 -8.17
CA LYS A 11 13.67 -18.01 -7.55
C LYS A 11 12.26 -17.81 -8.11
N ASN A 12 11.30 -17.75 -7.20
CA ASN A 12 9.91 -17.37 -7.39
C ASN A 12 9.78 -15.85 -7.65
N ALA A 13 10.43 -15.37 -8.71
CA ALA A 13 10.42 -13.96 -9.13
C ALA A 13 9.03 -13.46 -9.57
N TYR A 14 8.14 -14.38 -9.96
CA TYR A 14 6.76 -14.06 -10.34
C TYR A 14 5.88 -13.68 -9.14
N GLY A 15 6.16 -14.25 -7.95
CA GLY A 15 5.37 -13.97 -6.73
C GLY A 15 5.63 -12.57 -6.17
N SER A 16 6.88 -12.11 -6.21
CA SER A 16 7.24 -10.76 -5.76
C SER A 16 6.71 -9.67 -6.70
N GLY A 17 6.72 -9.91 -8.02
CA GLY A 17 6.17 -8.94 -9.00
C GLY A 17 4.66 -8.77 -8.89
N LEU A 18 3.92 -9.85 -8.62
CA LEU A 18 2.47 -9.79 -8.39
C LEU A 18 2.13 -9.07 -7.08
N PHE A 19 2.86 -9.36 -5.99
CA PHE A 19 2.67 -8.70 -4.71
C PHE A 19 2.89 -7.18 -4.79
N LEU A 20 3.94 -6.76 -5.50
CA LEU A 20 4.20 -5.32 -5.73
C LEU A 20 3.09 -4.65 -6.54
N ASN A 21 2.52 -5.34 -7.53
CA ASN A 21 1.41 -4.84 -8.33
C ASN A 21 0.11 -4.69 -7.50
N VAL A 22 -0.19 -5.66 -6.62
CA VAL A 22 -1.36 -5.57 -5.74
C VAL A 22 -1.19 -4.43 -4.72
N HIS A 23 -0.03 -4.32 -4.08
CA HIS A 23 0.25 -3.25 -3.13
C HIS A 23 0.18 -1.86 -3.77
N GLU A 24 0.65 -1.72 -5.01
CA GLU A 24 0.52 -0.46 -5.77
C GLU A 24 -0.95 -0.09 -6.00
N LEU A 25 -1.80 -1.05 -6.37
CA LEU A 25 -3.23 -0.83 -6.55
C LEU A 25 -3.92 -0.46 -5.23
N GLU A 26 -3.59 -1.15 -4.14
CA GLU A 26 -4.06 -0.83 -2.79
C GLU A 26 -3.68 0.61 -2.40
N LEU A 27 -2.43 1.00 -2.63
CA LEU A 27 -1.94 2.34 -2.33
C LEU A 27 -2.64 3.40 -3.19
N GLN A 28 -2.85 3.16 -4.48
CA GLN A 28 -3.58 4.08 -5.36
C GLN A 28 -5.05 4.27 -4.92
N ALA A 29 -5.73 3.19 -4.53
CA ALA A 29 -7.09 3.25 -4.02
C ALA A 29 -7.18 4.05 -2.71
N TYR A 30 -6.23 3.82 -1.79
CA TYR A 30 -6.12 4.58 -0.56
C TYR A 30 -5.88 6.08 -0.82
N GLN A 31 -4.87 6.42 -1.62
CA GLN A 31 -4.53 7.81 -1.94
C GLN A 31 -5.67 8.57 -2.63
N SER A 32 -6.41 7.90 -3.51
CA SER A 32 -7.56 8.48 -4.21
C SER A 32 -8.70 8.80 -3.23
N THR A 33 -8.97 7.90 -2.28
CA THR A 33 -10.00 8.10 -1.26
C THR A 33 -9.66 9.24 -0.32
N VAL A 34 -8.41 9.30 0.19
CA VAL A 34 -7.97 10.39 1.07
C VAL A 34 -8.05 11.74 0.36
N ARG A 35 -7.64 11.81 -0.93
CA ARG A 35 -7.78 13.03 -1.74
C ARG A 35 -9.24 13.46 -1.90
N ALA A 36 -10.14 12.51 -2.12
CA ALA A 36 -11.58 12.82 -2.25
C ALA A 36 -12.15 13.40 -0.96
N PHE A 37 -11.80 12.85 0.21
CA PHE A 37 -12.23 13.42 1.49
C PHE A 37 -11.61 14.78 1.76
N HIS A 38 -10.32 14.96 1.48
CA HIS A 38 -9.66 16.25 1.65
C HIS A 38 -10.28 17.34 0.76
N ALA A 39 -10.64 17.01 -0.49
CA ALA A 39 -11.31 17.93 -1.40
C ALA A 39 -12.73 18.29 -0.95
N ALA A 40 -13.37 17.45 -0.15
CA ALA A 40 -14.69 17.72 0.42
C ALA A 40 -14.65 18.66 1.64
N GLY A 41 -13.46 18.95 2.19
CA GLY A 41 -13.27 19.85 3.31
C GLY A 41 -12.47 19.21 4.45
N PRO A 42 -12.46 19.84 5.65
CA PRO A 42 -11.80 19.29 6.82
C PRO A 42 -12.37 17.91 7.17
N LEU A 43 -11.49 16.97 7.54
CA LEU A 43 -11.91 15.64 7.94
C LEU A 43 -12.73 15.70 9.24
N THR A 44 -13.84 14.97 9.24
CA THR A 44 -14.61 14.65 10.44
C THR A 44 -14.01 13.45 11.16
N TRP A 45 -14.32 13.30 12.46
CA TRP A 45 -13.87 12.13 13.23
C TRP A 45 -14.31 10.80 12.62
N GLU A 46 -15.53 10.77 12.07
CA GLU A 46 -16.08 9.59 11.40
C GLU A 46 -15.27 9.24 10.14
N GLN A 47 -14.85 10.25 9.36
CA GLN A 47 -14.00 10.04 8.19
C GLN A 47 -12.58 9.60 8.57
N GLU A 48 -12.01 10.13 9.64
CA GLU A 48 -10.71 9.67 10.15
C GLU A 48 -10.76 8.20 10.62
N SER A 49 -11.86 7.81 11.28
CA SER A 49 -12.11 6.40 11.62
C SER A 49 -12.23 5.53 10.38
N LEU A 50 -12.97 5.99 9.36
CA LEU A 50 -13.09 5.27 8.09
C LEU A 50 -11.74 5.12 7.37
N LEU A 51 -10.92 6.17 7.34
CA LEU A 51 -9.57 6.11 6.77
C LEU A 51 -8.66 5.13 7.52
N THR A 52 -8.80 5.03 8.85
CA THR A 52 -8.08 4.04 9.65
C THR A 52 -8.49 2.61 9.27
N ASN A 53 -9.79 2.36 9.12
CA ASN A 53 -10.29 1.05 8.70
C ASN A 53 -9.86 0.71 7.26
N LEU A 54 -9.90 1.68 6.36
CA LEU A 54 -9.47 1.54 4.98
C LEU A 54 -7.97 1.24 4.89
N ARG A 55 -7.14 1.92 5.70
CA ARG A 55 -5.70 1.69 5.81
C ARG A 55 -5.40 0.23 6.12
N LEU A 56 -6.09 -0.34 7.11
CA LEU A 56 -5.94 -1.74 7.50
C LEU A 56 -6.45 -2.71 6.42
N SER A 57 -7.57 -2.36 5.77
CA SER A 57 -8.19 -3.21 4.74
C SER A 57 -7.38 -3.30 3.44
N LEU A 58 -6.64 -2.23 3.12
CA LEU A 58 -5.77 -2.12 1.94
C LEU A 58 -4.29 -2.34 2.28
N ASN A 59 -3.98 -2.95 3.43
CA ASN A 59 -2.60 -3.27 3.84
C ASN A 59 -1.62 -2.08 3.80
N ILE A 60 -2.09 -0.87 4.08
CA ILE A 60 -1.29 0.36 4.04
C ILE A 60 -0.53 0.53 5.35
N SER A 61 0.77 0.75 5.27
CA SER A 61 1.62 0.98 6.44
C SER A 61 1.38 2.37 7.06
N ASN A 62 1.79 2.53 8.32
CA ASN A 62 1.74 3.84 8.97
C ASN A 62 2.64 4.86 8.27
N GLU A 63 3.78 4.45 7.72
CA GLU A 63 4.70 5.33 6.99
C GLU A 63 4.04 5.87 5.72
N GLU A 64 3.40 5.00 4.93
CA GLU A 64 2.67 5.41 3.72
C GLU A 64 1.50 6.33 4.03
N HIS A 65 0.77 6.03 5.10
CA HIS A 65 -0.30 6.88 5.59
C HIS A 65 0.22 8.28 5.96
N LEU A 66 1.31 8.38 6.73
CA LEU A 66 1.91 9.66 7.13
C LEU A 66 2.50 10.43 5.93
N LEU A 67 3.11 9.73 4.97
CA LEU A 67 3.58 10.33 3.73
C LEU A 67 2.42 10.94 2.94
N GLN A 68 1.29 10.26 2.84
CA GLN A 68 0.12 10.78 2.16
C GLN A 68 -0.44 12.03 2.86
N LEU A 69 -0.53 12.03 4.20
CA LEU A 69 -0.97 13.21 4.94
C LEU A 69 -0.02 14.39 4.75
N ARG A 70 1.30 14.16 4.80
CA ARG A 70 2.30 15.20 4.53
C ARG A 70 2.20 15.76 3.12
N HIS A 71 1.93 14.90 2.12
CA HIS A 71 1.74 15.34 0.75
C HIS A 71 0.52 16.27 0.61
N LEU A 72 -0.58 15.96 1.31
CA LEU A 72 -1.78 16.79 1.29
C LEU A 72 -1.61 18.12 2.02
N LEU A 73 -0.86 18.14 3.12
CA LEU A 73 -0.58 19.35 3.91
C LEU A 73 0.51 20.24 3.29
N SER A 74 1.27 19.73 2.33
CA SER A 74 2.29 20.46 1.59
C SER A 74 1.72 21.19 0.36
N LEU A 75 0.44 21.01 0.07
CA LEU A 75 -0.31 21.68 -1.00
C LEU A 75 -1.06 22.90 -0.45
#